data_AF-A0A959XNG9-F1
#
_entry.id   AF-A0A959XNG9-F1
#
_cell.length_a   1.000
_cell.length_b   1.000
_cell.length_c   1.000
_cell.angle_alpha   90.00
_cell.angle_beta   90.00
_cell.angle_gamma   90.00
#
_symmetry.space_group_name_H-M   'P 1'
#
loop_
_entity.id
_entity.type
_entity.pdbx_description
1 polymer ?
#
loop_
_entity_poly.entity_id
_entity_poly.type
_entity_poly.pdbx_seq_one_letter_code
_entity_poly.pdbx_strand_id
1 'polypeptide(L)'
;MNNSAYLLIPAMLVGASACNTASNDTPTDRMSYPTTWADSTAGDTLHGQFVADPYRWLEDDTSARTAAWVQEQNAVTDAFLASIPFRKNIAARYEEILNYAKVGAPIKVGDLYFQYRNSGLQNQSVIYVRHGIDGEDKVFIDPNAVDSAGTTSIGLMGASTDRR
;
A
#
# COMPACT_ATOMS: atom_id res chain seq x y z
N MET A 1 14.34 -83.24 -44.49
CA MET A 1 15.38 -82.22 -44.34
C MET A 1 15.04 -81.08 -45.27
N ASN A 2 14.35 -80.06 -44.74
CA ASN A 2 14.00 -78.84 -45.47
C ASN A 2 13.74 -77.71 -44.46
N ASN A 3 14.25 -76.54 -44.83
CA ASN A 3 14.23 -75.27 -44.12
C ASN A 3 12.85 -74.85 -43.61
N SER A 4 12.84 -74.13 -42.48
CA SER A 4 11.84 -73.10 -42.21
C SER A 4 12.47 -72.00 -41.35
N ALA A 5 12.65 -70.84 -41.98
CA ALA A 5 13.07 -69.60 -41.35
C ALA A 5 11.92 -69.05 -40.49
N TYR A 6 12.19 -68.74 -39.22
CA TYR A 6 11.25 -68.05 -38.35
C TYR A 6 11.54 -66.56 -38.35
N LEU A 7 10.50 -65.81 -38.73
CA LEU A 7 10.41 -64.35 -38.77
C LEU A 7 10.35 -63.81 -37.33
N LEU A 8 11.35 -63.04 -36.90
CA LEU A 8 11.38 -62.34 -35.62
C LEU A 8 10.61 -61.01 -35.74
N ILE A 9 9.47 -60.89 -35.04
CA ILE A 9 8.77 -59.62 -34.81
C ILE A 9 9.27 -59.05 -33.47
N PRO A 10 9.88 -57.86 -33.42
CA PRO A 10 10.22 -57.23 -32.14
C PRO A 10 8.94 -56.67 -31.50
N ALA A 11 8.62 -57.16 -30.31
CA ALA A 11 7.61 -56.60 -29.43
C ALA A 11 8.04 -55.18 -28.99
N MET A 12 7.25 -54.19 -29.36
CA MET A 12 7.43 -52.79 -28.96
C MET A 12 7.00 -52.64 -27.49
N LEU A 13 7.97 -52.54 -26.60
CA LEU A 13 7.77 -52.30 -25.17
C LEU A 13 7.33 -50.84 -24.98
N VAL A 14 6.05 -50.61 -24.71
CA VAL A 14 5.52 -49.29 -24.32
C VAL A 14 6.00 -49.00 -22.90
N GLY A 15 7.03 -48.17 -22.78
CA GLY A 15 7.46 -47.64 -21.49
C GLY A 15 6.43 -46.66 -20.96
N ALA A 16 5.67 -47.06 -19.93
CA ALA A 16 4.85 -46.15 -19.16
C ALA A 16 5.78 -45.21 -18.37
N SER A 17 5.99 -43.99 -18.88
CA SER A 17 6.58 -42.91 -18.09
C SER A 17 5.62 -42.55 -16.97
N ALA A 18 5.92 -43.05 -15.77
CA ALA A 18 5.31 -42.58 -14.54
C ALA A 18 5.57 -41.07 -14.42
N CYS A 19 4.49 -40.29 -14.47
CA CYS A 19 4.52 -38.87 -14.17
C CYS A 19 4.86 -38.73 -12.68
N ASN A 20 6.13 -38.51 -12.37
CA ASN A 20 6.54 -38.14 -11.02
C ASN A 20 6.11 -36.69 -10.82
N THR A 21 4.87 -36.49 -10.37
CA THR A 21 4.46 -35.20 -9.83
C THR A 21 5.27 -34.97 -8.57
N ALA A 22 6.42 -34.31 -8.73
CA ALA A 22 7.09 -33.67 -7.62
C ALA A 22 6.07 -32.71 -7.02
N SER A 23 5.47 -33.09 -5.89
CA SER A 23 4.75 -32.17 -5.04
C SER A 23 5.75 -31.08 -4.67
N ASN A 24 5.66 -29.93 -5.33
CA ASN A 24 6.29 -28.72 -4.87
C ASN A 24 5.55 -28.25 -3.62
N ASP A 25 5.67 -29.01 -2.53
CA ASP A 25 5.47 -28.49 -1.18
C ASP A 25 6.64 -27.52 -0.94
N THR A 26 6.50 -26.32 -1.51
CA THR A 26 7.26 -25.18 -1.00
C THR A 26 6.87 -25.09 0.46
N PRO A 27 7.80 -25.23 1.42
CA PRO A 27 7.49 -25.00 2.81
C PRO A 27 6.88 -23.60 2.89
N THR A 28 5.60 -23.51 3.24
CA THR A 28 5.04 -22.22 3.63
C THR A 28 5.71 -21.91 4.95
N ASP A 29 6.77 -21.10 4.87
CA ASP A 29 7.46 -20.62 6.05
C ASP A 29 6.41 -19.93 6.93
N ARG A 30 6.11 -20.56 8.07
CA ARG A 30 5.03 -20.09 8.94
C ARG A 30 5.50 -18.79 9.56
N MET A 31 4.87 -17.69 9.17
CA MET A 31 5.14 -16.37 9.73
C MET A 31 5.03 -16.43 11.25
N SER A 32 6.12 -16.09 11.94
CA SER A 32 6.14 -15.99 13.40
C SER A 32 5.69 -14.60 13.80
N TYR A 33 4.54 -14.51 14.46
CA TYR A 33 4.01 -13.24 14.96
C TYR A 33 4.58 -12.89 16.34
N PRO A 34 4.72 -11.59 16.66
CA PRO A 34 5.08 -11.16 18.01
C PRO A 34 4.00 -11.55 19.01
N THR A 35 4.41 -11.81 20.26
CA THR A 35 3.46 -12.13 21.32
C THR A 35 2.66 -10.90 21.68
N THR A 36 1.34 -10.97 21.55
CA THR A 36 0.43 -9.92 22.01
C THR A 36 -0.17 -10.35 23.35
N TRP A 37 0.17 -9.65 24.43
CA TRP A 37 -0.39 -9.95 25.74
C TRP A 37 -1.90 -9.68 25.77
N ALA A 38 -2.64 -10.65 26.28
CA ALA A 38 -4.06 -10.55 26.53
C ALA A 38 -4.30 -10.30 28.02
N ASP A 39 -4.90 -9.17 28.35
CA ASP A 39 -5.38 -8.87 29.70
C ASP A 39 -6.70 -9.63 29.94
N SER A 40 -6.69 -10.64 30.79
CA SER A 40 -7.90 -11.42 31.08
C SER A 40 -8.96 -10.65 31.89
N THR A 41 -8.61 -9.47 32.40
CA THR A 41 -9.48 -8.65 33.25
C THR A 41 -10.08 -7.44 32.53
N ALA A 42 -9.54 -7.08 31.36
CA ALA A 42 -10.01 -5.95 30.59
C ALA A 42 -11.33 -6.28 29.86
N GLY A 43 -12.26 -5.33 29.90
CA GLY A 43 -13.60 -5.46 29.33
C GLY A 43 -14.63 -4.63 30.09
N ASP A 44 -15.85 -4.62 29.58
CA ASP A 44 -16.95 -3.82 30.12
C ASP A 44 -18.20 -4.68 30.34
N THR A 45 -19.01 -4.32 31.33
CA THR A 45 -20.35 -4.92 31.49
C THR A 45 -21.38 -4.04 30.79
N LEU A 46 -21.87 -4.52 29.65
CA LEU A 46 -22.88 -3.84 28.84
C LEU A 46 -24.23 -4.52 29.03
N HIS A 47 -25.22 -3.79 29.55
CA HIS A 47 -26.57 -4.31 29.80
C HIS A 47 -26.60 -5.59 30.67
N GLY A 48 -25.69 -5.68 31.65
CA GLY A 48 -25.56 -6.84 32.54
C GLY A 48 -24.76 -8.01 31.95
N GLN A 49 -24.26 -7.90 30.72
CA GLN A 49 -23.39 -8.90 30.09
C GLN A 49 -21.95 -8.39 30.06
N PHE A 50 -21.01 -9.18 30.59
CA PHE A 50 -19.59 -8.88 30.45
C PHE A 50 -19.12 -9.15 29.02
N VAL A 51 -18.39 -8.19 28.46
CA VAL A 51 -17.76 -8.23 27.13
C VAL A 51 -16.26 -8.01 27.34
N ALA A 52 -15.47 -9.07 27.16
CA ALA A 52 -14.02 -9.02 27.33
C ALA A 52 -13.36 -8.19 26.21
N ASP A 53 -12.37 -7.39 26.58
CA ASP A 53 -11.55 -6.61 25.67
C ASP A 53 -10.07 -6.76 26.05
N PRO A 54 -9.47 -7.93 25.78
CA PRO A 54 -8.15 -8.28 26.30
C PRO A 54 -7.00 -7.43 25.75
N TYR A 55 -7.26 -6.62 24.72
CA TYR A 55 -6.27 -5.77 24.08
C TYR A 55 -6.55 -4.28 24.29
N ARG A 56 -7.43 -3.91 25.23
CA ARG A 56 -7.71 -2.52 25.64
C ARG A 56 -6.44 -1.69 25.85
N TRP A 57 -5.35 -2.31 26.31
CA TRP A 57 -4.06 -1.63 26.49
C TRP A 57 -3.45 -1.06 25.20
N LEU A 58 -3.82 -1.58 24.02
CA LEU A 58 -3.41 -1.03 22.72
C LEU A 58 -4.11 0.30 22.40
N GLU A 59 -5.18 0.66 23.11
CA GLU A 59 -5.85 1.96 22.94
C GLU A 59 -5.05 3.13 23.52
N ASP A 60 -4.10 2.88 24.43
CA ASP A 60 -3.14 3.90 24.86
C ASP A 60 -2.00 4.01 23.83
N ASP A 61 -2.20 4.91 22.89
CA ASP A 61 -1.30 5.23 21.78
C ASP A 61 -0.02 5.95 22.22
N THR A 62 0.03 6.45 23.46
CA THR A 62 1.22 7.09 24.05
C THR A 62 2.05 6.14 24.92
N SER A 63 1.55 4.95 25.23
CA SER A 63 2.27 4.00 26.08
C SER A 63 3.50 3.43 25.38
N ALA A 64 4.58 3.28 26.15
CA ALA A 64 5.80 2.61 25.68
C ALA A 64 5.53 1.16 25.23
N ARG A 65 4.51 0.52 25.81
CA ARG A 65 4.12 -0.86 25.50
C ARG A 65 3.47 -0.96 24.12
N THR A 66 2.52 -0.08 23.82
CA THR A 66 1.88 0.00 22.50
C THR A 66 2.92 0.35 21.44
N ALA A 67 3.80 1.32 21.72
CA ALA A 67 4.88 1.68 20.81
C ALA A 67 5.82 0.50 20.49
N ALA A 68 6.22 -0.28 21.50
CA ALA A 68 7.05 -1.48 21.29
C ALA A 68 6.33 -2.54 20.46
N TRP A 69 5.04 -2.80 20.75
CA TRP A 69 4.24 -3.74 19.99
C TRP A 69 4.10 -3.33 18.53
N VAL A 70 3.86 -2.04 18.24
CA VAL A 70 3.79 -1.50 16.86
C VAL A 70 5.11 -1.75 16.13
N GLN A 71 6.25 -1.53 16.79
CA GLN A 71 7.56 -1.79 16.18
C GLN A 71 7.76 -3.27 15.84
N GLU A 72 7.38 -4.18 16.73
CA GLU A 72 7.48 -5.62 16.49
C GLU A 72 6.58 -6.08 15.33
N GLN A 73 5.35 -5.55 15.23
CA GLN A 73 4.44 -5.86 14.13
C GLN A 73 4.94 -5.29 12.79
N ASN A 74 5.46 -4.07 12.80
CA ASN A 74 6.07 -3.47 11.61
C ASN A 74 7.28 -4.29 11.14
N ALA A 75 8.11 -4.80 12.05
CA ALA A 75 9.26 -5.62 11.69
C ALA A 75 8.87 -6.90 10.94
N VAL A 76 7.82 -7.61 11.40
CA VAL A 76 7.31 -8.80 10.71
C VAL A 76 6.75 -8.44 9.33
N THR A 77 5.97 -7.36 9.27
CA THR A 77 5.37 -6.89 8.02
C THR A 77 6.43 -6.45 7.00
N ASP A 78 7.42 -5.67 7.42
CA ASP A 78 8.50 -5.20 6.57
C ASP A 78 9.37 -6.35 6.07
N ALA A 79 9.67 -7.33 6.93
CA ALA A 79 10.39 -8.54 6.52
C ALA A 79 9.63 -9.32 5.45
N PHE A 80 8.33 -9.53 5.66
CA PHE A 80 7.49 -10.20 4.67
C PHE A 80 7.45 -9.43 3.35
N LEU A 81 7.16 -8.13 3.39
CA LEU A 81 7.07 -7.33 2.16
C LEU A 81 8.43 -7.17 1.47
N ALA A 82 9.54 -7.22 2.20
CA ALA A 82 10.90 -7.22 1.64
C ALA A 82 11.22 -8.54 0.92
N SER A 83 10.59 -9.65 1.31
CA SER A 83 10.76 -10.95 0.63
C SER A 83 10.15 -11.01 -0.77
N ILE A 84 9.25 -10.08 -1.11
CA ILE A 84 8.53 -10.05 -2.39
C ILE A 84 9.47 -9.56 -3.51
N PRO A 85 9.92 -10.43 -4.44
CA PRO A 85 11.02 -10.09 -5.36
C PRO A 85 10.71 -8.92 -6.30
N PHE A 86 9.45 -8.72 -6.64
CA PHE A 86 9.00 -7.72 -7.60
C PHE A 86 8.46 -6.43 -6.96
N ARG A 87 8.49 -6.28 -5.62
CA ARG A 87 7.96 -5.09 -4.93
C ARG A 87 8.58 -3.78 -5.43
N LYS A 88 9.91 -3.78 -5.63
CA LYS A 88 10.63 -2.60 -6.15
C LYS A 88 10.26 -2.27 -7.59
N ASN A 89 10.01 -3.29 -8.43
CA ASN A 89 9.59 -3.08 -9.82
C ASN A 89 8.20 -2.46 -9.89
N ILE A 90 7.28 -2.89 -9.00
CA ILE A 90 5.96 -2.28 -8.88
C ILE A 90 6.09 -0.82 -8.44
N ALA A 91 6.88 -0.53 -7.40
CA ALA A 91 7.08 0.84 -6.92
C ALA A 91 7.62 1.75 -8.03
N ALA A 92 8.66 1.31 -8.75
CA ALA A 92 9.22 2.06 -9.88
C ALA A 92 8.19 2.29 -11.00
N ARG A 93 7.36 1.27 -11.32
CA ARG A 93 6.31 1.43 -12.32
C ARG A 93 5.25 2.43 -11.89
N TYR A 94 4.86 2.44 -10.61
CA TYR A 94 3.94 3.43 -10.07
C TYR A 94 4.52 4.85 -10.11
N GLU A 95 5.79 5.01 -9.76
CA GLU A 95 6.48 6.30 -9.85
C GLU A 95 6.46 6.83 -11.29
N GLU A 96 6.79 5.99 -12.27
CA GLU A 96 6.78 6.36 -13.69
C GLU A 96 5.39 6.83 -14.15
N ILE A 97 4.34 6.05 -13.88
CA ILE A 97 2.98 6.38 -14.36
C ILE A 97 2.34 7.54 -13.59
N LEU A 98 2.79 7.83 -12.37
CA LEU A 98 2.32 8.95 -11.57
C LEU A 98 3.13 10.22 -11.85
N ASN A 99 4.32 10.15 -12.43
CA ASN A 99 5.17 11.30 -12.70
C ASN A 99 4.75 12.08 -13.97
N TYR A 100 3.56 12.67 -13.91
CA TYR A 100 3.05 13.60 -14.91
C TYR A 100 2.40 14.81 -14.24
N ALA A 101 2.40 15.95 -14.96
CA ALA A 101 1.79 17.17 -14.48
C ALA A 101 0.27 17.01 -14.28
N LYS A 102 -0.21 17.35 -13.09
CA LYS A 102 -1.62 17.29 -12.70
C LYS A 102 -2.13 18.70 -12.48
N VAL A 103 -3.27 19.02 -13.06
CA VAL A 103 -3.90 20.32 -12.95
C VAL A 103 -5.37 20.12 -12.58
N GLY A 104 -5.77 20.67 -11.43
CA GLY A 104 -7.15 20.62 -10.96
C GLY A 104 -8.08 21.57 -11.73
N ALA A 105 -9.38 21.37 -11.58
CA ALA A 105 -10.37 22.32 -12.07
C ALA A 105 -10.18 23.68 -11.36
N PRO A 106 -10.30 24.82 -12.08
CA PRO A 106 -10.18 26.12 -11.47
C PRO A 106 -11.38 26.43 -10.57
N ILE A 107 -11.12 27.03 -9.42
CA ILE A 107 -12.11 27.53 -8.47
C ILE A 107 -12.16 29.05 -8.60
N LYS A 108 -13.31 29.60 -9.01
CA LYS A 108 -13.48 31.05 -9.20
C LYS A 108 -13.98 31.72 -7.93
N VAL A 109 -13.32 32.79 -7.51
CA VAL A 109 -13.70 33.67 -6.39
C VAL A 109 -13.58 35.11 -6.86
N GLY A 110 -14.71 35.76 -7.16
CA GLY A 110 -14.67 37.10 -7.77
C GLY A 110 -13.92 37.07 -9.10
N ASP A 111 -12.86 37.87 -9.22
CA ASP A 111 -11.96 37.89 -10.37
C ASP A 111 -10.74 36.97 -10.22
N LEU A 112 -10.61 36.28 -9.08
CA LEU A 112 -9.53 35.34 -8.82
C LEU A 112 -9.91 33.92 -9.25
N TYR A 113 -8.93 33.19 -9.78
CA TYR A 113 -9.01 31.78 -10.10
C TYR A 113 -7.94 31.04 -9.31
N PHE A 114 -8.36 30.11 -8.47
CA PHE A 114 -7.49 29.23 -7.71
C PHE A 114 -7.38 27.88 -8.39
N GLN A 115 -6.19 27.28 -8.37
CA GLN A 115 -5.97 25.99 -9.01
C GLN A 115 -4.90 25.18 -8.29
N TYR A 116 -5.22 23.92 -8.02
CA TYR A 116 -4.25 22.94 -7.54
C TYR A 116 -3.41 22.43 -8.70
N ARG A 117 -2.08 22.40 -8.53
CA ARG A 117 -1.15 21.87 -9.51
C ARG A 117 -0.09 20.99 -8.84
N ASN A 118 0.31 19.93 -9.51
CA ASN A 118 1.40 19.07 -9.08
C ASN A 118 2.27 18.74 -10.29
N SER A 119 3.58 18.94 -10.21
CA SER A 119 4.50 18.70 -11.31
C SER A 119 4.70 17.21 -11.64
N GLY A 120 4.27 16.31 -10.76
CA GLY A 120 4.41 14.87 -10.92
C GLY A 120 4.41 14.17 -9.57
N LEU A 121 5.53 14.30 -8.87
CA LEU A 121 5.84 13.55 -7.66
C LEU A 121 5.97 14.46 -6.43
N GLN A 122 5.45 15.70 -6.46
CA GLN A 122 5.40 16.52 -5.26
C GLN A 122 4.50 15.84 -4.23
N ASN A 123 4.92 15.83 -2.95
CA ASN A 123 4.15 15.23 -1.86
C ASN A 123 2.74 15.83 -1.78
N GLN A 124 2.64 17.15 -1.94
CA GLN A 124 1.39 17.89 -1.93
C GLN A 124 1.27 18.77 -3.18
N SER A 125 0.05 18.96 -3.68
CA SER A 125 -0.20 19.91 -4.76
C SER A 125 -0.02 21.34 -4.27
N VAL A 126 0.59 22.18 -5.11
CA VAL A 126 0.72 23.62 -4.88
C VAL A 126 -0.55 24.32 -5.34
N ILE A 127 -1.03 25.27 -4.54
CA ILE A 127 -2.20 26.07 -4.88
C ILE A 127 -1.71 27.36 -5.55
N TYR A 128 -2.13 27.56 -6.79
CA TYR A 128 -1.88 28.78 -7.55
C TYR A 128 -3.12 29.68 -7.52
N VAL A 129 -2.89 30.98 -7.68
CA VAL A 129 -3.91 32.01 -7.88
C VAL A 129 -3.58 32.84 -9.10
N ARG A 130 -4.60 33.21 -9.86
CA ARG A 130 -4.53 34.09 -11.03
C ARG A 130 -5.66 35.11 -10.97
N HIS A 131 -5.41 36.34 -11.39
CA HIS A 131 -6.45 37.36 -11.57
C HIS A 131 -6.91 37.41 -13.04
N GLY A 132 -8.19 37.13 -13.29
CA GLY A 132 -8.73 36.98 -14.65
C GLY A 132 -8.24 35.73 -15.37
N ILE A 133 -8.72 35.48 -16.59
CA ILE A 133 -8.30 34.31 -17.38
C ILE A 133 -6.92 34.48 -18.01
N ASP A 134 -6.53 35.71 -18.33
CA ASP A 134 -5.26 36.05 -18.99
C ASP A 134 -4.18 36.54 -18.00
N GLY A 135 -4.47 36.49 -16.70
CA GLY A 135 -3.52 36.89 -15.67
C GLY A 135 -2.33 35.95 -15.54
N GLU A 136 -1.30 36.43 -14.85
CA GLU A 136 -0.15 35.61 -14.45
C GLU A 136 -0.52 34.67 -13.29
N ASP A 137 -0.06 33.42 -13.37
CA ASP A 137 -0.17 32.48 -12.24
C ASP A 137 0.84 32.81 -11.15
N LYS A 138 0.36 32.92 -9.92
CA LYS A 138 1.21 33.11 -8.73
C LYS A 138 0.97 31.97 -7.75
N VAL A 139 2.02 31.55 -7.05
CA VAL A 139 1.84 30.62 -5.93
C VAL A 139 1.05 31.33 -4.85
N PHE A 140 -0.11 30.78 -4.49
CA PHE A 140 -0.88 31.23 -3.35
C PHE A 140 -0.35 30.56 -2.08
N ILE A 141 -0.23 29.24 -2.10
CA ILE A 141 0.39 28.48 -1.01
C ILE A 141 1.03 27.18 -1.52
N ASP A 142 2.22 26.89 -1.02
CA ASP A 142 2.95 25.64 -1.26
C ASP A 142 3.07 24.86 0.06
N PRO A 143 2.29 23.77 0.24
CA PRO A 143 2.39 22.95 1.45
C PRO A 143 3.76 22.29 1.63
N ASN A 144 4.47 22.02 0.54
CA ASN A 144 5.80 21.38 0.58
C ASN A 144 6.87 22.35 1.15
N ALA A 145 6.64 23.66 1.07
CA ALA A 145 7.49 24.68 1.68
C ALA A 145 7.18 24.89 3.18
N VAL A 146 5.95 24.57 3.61
CA VAL A 146 5.54 24.62 5.03
C VAL A 146 6.10 23.42 5.80
N ASP A 147 6.04 22.24 5.19
CA ASP A 147 6.54 20.99 5.77
C ASP A 147 7.34 20.21 4.72
N SER A 148 8.65 20.17 4.90
CA SER A 148 9.56 19.42 4.02
C SER A 148 9.34 17.91 4.07
N ALA A 149 8.74 17.39 5.14
CA ALA A 149 8.36 15.97 5.21
C ALA A 149 7.11 15.67 4.37
N GLY A 150 6.36 16.70 3.94
CA GLY A 150 5.17 16.57 3.10
C GLY A 150 3.96 15.93 3.80
N THR A 151 3.98 15.88 5.13
CA THR A 151 2.93 15.29 5.96
C THR A 151 1.82 16.27 6.33
N THR A 152 2.07 17.57 6.13
CA THR A 152 1.05 18.63 6.20
C THR A 152 0.32 18.79 4.87
N SER A 153 -1.00 18.75 4.89
CA SER A 153 -1.86 19.03 3.72
C SER A 153 -2.66 20.32 3.90
N ILE A 154 -2.97 21.01 2.80
CA ILE A 154 -3.71 22.29 2.83
C ILE A 154 -4.84 22.26 1.80
N GLY A 155 -6.06 22.56 2.26
CA GLY A 155 -7.26 22.62 1.45
C GLY A 155 -7.94 24.00 1.49
N LEU A 156 -8.55 24.42 0.38
CA LEU A 156 -9.43 25.58 0.33
C LEU A 156 -10.80 25.17 0.86
N MET A 157 -11.23 25.79 1.96
CA MET A 157 -12.51 25.47 2.62
C MET A 157 -13.68 26.33 2.11
N GLY A 158 -13.40 27.50 1.54
CA GLY A 158 -14.40 28.44 1.06
C GLY A 158 -13.80 29.82 0.84
N ALA A 159 -14.62 30.71 0.30
CA ALA A 159 -14.27 32.12 0.10
C ALA A 159 -15.18 33.02 0.94
N SER A 160 -14.68 34.20 1.29
CA SER A 160 -15.47 35.23 1.95
C SER A 160 -16.62 35.70 1.04
N THR A 161 -17.68 36.24 1.64
CA THR A 161 -18.84 36.76 0.91
C THR A 161 -18.53 38.01 0.09
N ASP A 162 -17.51 38.78 0.48
CA ASP A 162 -17.04 39.96 -0.26
C ASP A 162 -16.08 39.60 -1.40
N ARG A 163 -15.73 38.31 -1.57
CA ARG A 163 -14.98 37.75 -2.70
C ARG A 163 -13.63 38.44 -2.94
N ARG A 164 -12.94 38.78 -1.85
CA ARG A 164 -11.60 39.36 -1.86
C ARG A 164 -10.53 38.32 -1.57
#